data_AF-A0A1V5E0G8-F1
#
_entry.id   AF-A0A1V5E0G8-F1
#
_cell.length_a   1.000
_cell.length_b   1.000
_cell.length_c   1.000
_cell.angle_alpha   90.00
_cell.angle_beta   90.00
_cell.angle_gamma   90.00
#
_symmetry.space_group_name_H-M   'P 1'
#
loop_
_entity.id
_entity.type
_entity.pdbx_description
1 polymer ?
#
loop_
_entity_poly.entity_id
_entity_poly.type
_entity_poly.pdbx_seq_one_letter_code
_entity_poly.pdbx_strand_id
1 'polypeptide(L)'
;MSDPVISACSYILVHVPGFVRYGSKPSREIADHPGSALPVIESHLRRFEEVVAYPPNQVFIGNLAPDALNEIEQPWYRHPLPDASQWGPYGEIFPEEVLLGLMKLADDFDLVEIEKEAVPLLQSSLQALPFWKEADLGKIGPGVETARIDEKIESSGSLSLYCRGRRVGCINRQHDRDDNLKAAVLMENLLAKASGTLALNNLLKKAAIPAREIDLILNCSEEAVGDRYNRGGGGLAKAIGELCSCLSATGCDIKAFCTGPLYALLFAFGLVKSGLYRKVVVVGGGSLAKLGMKFQGHVSRDMPILEDVLGGIAFLVTENDGESPIVRLDGIGKHDIGAGSSQQNILELLVLKPLDKMGKKITEVDKYAVELQNPEVTVSGGSGNVPLANYRMIGGLAVLRKEITRPEIGRFVQKHGMPGFCPTQGHIPAAVPFLGHAIDAIKRGDLNSVMFIARGSLFLGRMTQLSDGLSFLLERNPGLKE
;
A
#
# COMPACT_ATOMS: atom_id res chain seq x y z
N MET A 1 -4.16 -17.18 27.14
CA MET A 1 -4.67 -16.57 25.90
C MET A 1 -3.55 -16.56 24.89
N SER A 2 -3.79 -17.13 23.70
CA SER A 2 -2.81 -17.27 22.63
C SER A 2 -2.23 -15.91 22.21
N ASP A 3 -0.92 -15.82 21.96
CA ASP A 3 -0.32 -14.58 21.42
C ASP A 3 -0.68 -14.44 19.94
N PRO A 4 -1.08 -13.26 19.47
CA PRO A 4 -1.41 -13.07 18.06
C PRO A 4 -0.14 -13.14 17.21
N VAL A 5 -0.27 -13.72 16.03
CA VAL A 5 0.78 -13.80 15.02
C VAL A 5 0.29 -13.20 13.71
N ILE A 6 1.23 -12.81 12.85
CA ILE A 6 0.94 -12.51 11.44
C ILE A 6 1.36 -13.74 10.65
N SER A 7 0.38 -14.50 10.16
CA SER A 7 0.62 -15.80 9.52
C SER A 7 0.84 -15.70 8.01
N ALA A 8 0.34 -14.64 7.37
CA ALA A 8 0.55 -14.40 5.94
C ALA A 8 0.51 -12.92 5.59
N CYS A 9 1.19 -12.59 4.49
CA CYS A 9 1.27 -11.24 3.92
C CYS A 9 1.02 -11.29 2.40
N SER A 10 0.50 -10.19 1.87
CA SER A 10 0.28 -9.98 0.44
C SER A 10 0.61 -8.55 0.07
N TYR A 11 1.39 -8.36 -0.99
CA TYR A 11 1.76 -7.06 -1.55
C TYR A 11 1.52 -7.07 -3.05
N ILE A 12 0.67 -6.19 -3.57
CA ILE A 12 0.41 -6.11 -5.00
C ILE A 12 0.83 -4.75 -5.53
N LEU A 13 1.30 -4.73 -6.77
CA LEU A 13 1.45 -3.50 -7.55
C LEU A 13 0.58 -3.64 -8.79
N VAL A 14 -0.08 -2.57 -9.19
CA VAL A 14 -0.76 -2.50 -10.49
C VAL A 14 -0.15 -1.35 -11.27
N HIS A 15 0.39 -1.63 -12.44
CA HIS A 15 0.84 -0.60 -13.37
C HIS A 15 -0.38 0.08 -14.00
N VAL A 16 -0.49 1.40 -13.85
CA VAL A 16 -1.68 2.19 -14.21
C VAL A 16 -1.32 3.51 -14.91
N PRO A 17 -0.56 3.47 -16.02
CA PRO A 17 -0.07 4.66 -16.69
C PRO A 17 -1.21 5.59 -17.15
N GLY A 18 -2.33 5.03 -17.61
CA GLY A 18 -3.53 5.76 -18.04
C GLY A 18 -4.25 6.49 -16.90
N PHE A 19 -4.02 6.10 -15.63
CA PHE A 19 -4.61 6.76 -14.47
C PHE A 19 -3.75 7.89 -13.90
N VAL A 20 -2.47 8.00 -14.27
CA VAL A 20 -1.55 9.04 -13.74
C VAL A 20 -2.10 10.45 -13.95
N ARG A 21 -2.75 10.72 -15.09
CA ARG A 21 -3.40 12.00 -15.39
C ARG A 21 -4.49 12.41 -14.38
N TYR A 22 -5.07 11.46 -13.66
CA TYR A 22 -6.08 11.71 -12.63
C TYR A 22 -5.49 11.86 -11.22
N GLY A 23 -4.19 11.65 -11.05
CA GLY A 23 -3.50 11.92 -9.80
C GLY A 23 -3.64 13.38 -9.36
N SER A 24 -3.55 13.65 -8.07
CA SER A 24 -3.87 14.98 -7.50
C SER A 24 -2.99 16.11 -8.06
N LYS A 25 -1.70 15.83 -8.29
CA LYS A 25 -0.77 16.81 -8.85
C LYS A 25 -0.82 16.84 -10.39
N PRO A 26 -0.78 15.70 -11.11
CA PRO A 26 -0.98 15.68 -12.57
C PRO A 26 -2.25 16.36 -13.05
N SER A 27 -3.41 16.06 -12.46
CA SER A 27 -4.70 16.63 -12.89
C SER A 27 -4.75 18.16 -12.82
N ARG A 28 -4.21 18.74 -11.74
CA ARG A 28 -4.10 20.20 -11.59
C ARG A 28 -3.14 20.80 -12.62
N GLU A 29 -1.98 20.19 -12.83
CA GLU A 29 -1.02 20.70 -13.81
C GLU A 29 -1.58 20.67 -15.24
N ILE A 30 -2.34 19.63 -15.59
CA ILE A 30 -3.02 19.51 -16.88
C ILE A 30 -4.08 20.61 -17.05
N ALA A 31 -4.80 20.93 -15.98
CA ALA A 31 -5.79 22.02 -15.98
C ALA A 31 -5.14 23.41 -16.08
N ASP A 32 -4.02 23.62 -15.38
CA ASP A 32 -3.29 24.90 -15.37
C ASP A 32 -2.52 25.15 -16.68
N HIS A 33 -2.10 24.09 -17.37
CA HIS A 33 -1.37 24.16 -18.65
C HIS A 33 -1.99 23.27 -19.74
N PRO A 34 -3.19 23.61 -20.26
CA PRO A 34 -3.87 22.80 -21.27
C PRO A 34 -3.03 22.62 -22.53
N GLY A 35 -2.89 21.37 -22.99
CA GLY A 35 -2.19 21.02 -24.23
C GLY A 35 -0.68 20.84 -24.13
N SER A 36 -0.02 21.26 -23.04
CA SER A 36 1.43 21.12 -22.88
C SER A 36 1.83 20.15 -21.76
N ALA A 37 1.12 20.11 -20.63
CA ALA A 37 1.48 19.24 -19.51
C ALA A 37 1.24 17.76 -19.79
N LEU A 38 0.11 17.41 -20.42
CA LEU A 38 -0.25 16.01 -20.66
C LEU A 38 0.74 15.27 -21.58
N PRO A 39 1.14 15.81 -22.75
CA PRO A 39 2.15 15.15 -23.61
C PRO A 39 3.46 14.88 -22.88
N VAL A 40 3.88 15.80 -22.00
CA VAL A 40 5.10 15.64 -21.20
C VAL A 40 4.94 14.53 -20.16
N ILE A 41 3.79 14.43 -19.50
CA ILE A 41 3.51 13.33 -18.58
C ILE A 41 3.56 12.00 -19.34
N GLU A 42 2.87 11.92 -20.48
CA GLU A 42 2.77 10.70 -21.29
C GLU A 42 4.12 10.23 -21.83
N SER A 43 5.01 11.15 -22.20
CA SER A 43 6.35 10.80 -22.69
C SER A 43 7.29 10.22 -21.62
N HIS A 44 6.93 10.29 -20.34
CA HIS A 44 7.71 9.77 -19.21
C HIS A 44 7.03 8.58 -18.51
N LEU A 45 5.90 8.09 -19.00
CA LEU A 45 5.25 6.88 -18.47
C LEU A 45 6.03 5.63 -18.88
N ARG A 46 6.11 4.66 -17.97
CA ARG A 46 6.86 3.43 -18.21
C ARG A 46 6.00 2.41 -18.97
N ARG A 47 6.66 1.43 -19.58
CA ARG A 47 6.02 0.20 -20.04
C ARG A 47 5.94 -0.80 -18.89
N PHE A 48 5.04 -1.77 -19.02
CA PHE A 48 4.83 -2.79 -17.99
C PHE A 48 6.10 -3.58 -17.67
N GLU A 49 6.89 -3.93 -18.69
CA GLU A 49 8.13 -4.68 -18.54
C GLU A 49 9.17 -3.90 -17.73
N GLU A 50 9.20 -2.58 -17.87
CA GLU A 50 10.10 -1.70 -17.10
C GLU A 50 9.68 -1.61 -15.64
N VAL A 51 8.36 -1.64 -15.37
CA VAL A 51 7.83 -1.70 -14.00
C VAL A 51 8.14 -3.04 -13.35
N VAL A 52 8.03 -4.14 -14.09
CA VAL A 52 8.40 -5.47 -13.59
C VAL A 52 9.90 -5.55 -13.33
N ALA A 53 10.74 -5.07 -14.25
CA ALA A 53 12.19 -5.15 -14.12
C ALA A 53 12.80 -4.19 -13.09
N TYR A 54 12.01 -3.26 -12.54
CA TYR A 54 12.48 -2.26 -11.59
C TYR A 54 12.86 -2.89 -10.24
N PRO A 55 14.13 -2.81 -9.78
CA PRO A 55 14.57 -3.55 -8.59
C PRO A 55 13.75 -3.29 -7.31
N PRO A 56 13.35 -2.05 -6.97
CA PRO A 56 12.48 -1.80 -5.81
C PRO A 56 11.13 -2.51 -5.87
N ASN A 57 10.53 -2.65 -7.07
CA ASN A 57 9.28 -3.39 -7.23
C ASN A 57 9.50 -4.90 -7.00
N GLN A 58 10.66 -5.42 -7.40
CA GLN A 58 11.04 -6.81 -7.14
C GLN A 58 11.28 -7.07 -5.65
N VAL A 59 11.80 -6.10 -4.90
CA VAL A 59 11.83 -6.16 -3.43
C VAL A 59 10.42 -6.15 -2.85
N PHE A 60 9.55 -5.28 -3.37
CA PHE A 60 8.18 -5.12 -2.86
C PHE A 60 7.36 -6.43 -2.93
N ILE A 61 7.48 -7.19 -4.02
CA ILE A 61 6.80 -8.49 -4.17
C ILE A 61 7.58 -9.69 -3.59
N GLY A 62 8.80 -9.46 -3.08
CA GLY A 62 9.59 -10.45 -2.35
C GLY A 62 10.66 -11.21 -3.14
N ASN A 63 10.90 -10.88 -4.41
CA ASN A 63 11.91 -11.57 -5.22
C ASN A 63 13.34 -11.19 -4.85
N LEU A 64 13.53 -10.00 -4.26
CA LEU A 64 14.81 -9.54 -3.73
C LEU A 64 14.67 -9.14 -2.26
N ALA A 65 15.69 -9.42 -1.45
CA ALA A 65 15.78 -8.84 -0.11
C ALA A 65 16.04 -7.32 -0.21
N PRO A 66 15.52 -6.48 0.71
CA PRO A 66 15.74 -5.04 0.66
C PRO A 66 17.21 -4.62 0.64
N ASP A 67 18.07 -5.32 1.38
CA ASP A 67 19.50 -5.00 1.46
C ASP A 67 20.24 -5.23 0.13
N ALA A 68 19.72 -6.09 -0.76
CA ALA A 68 20.29 -6.32 -2.09
C ALA A 68 20.27 -5.07 -2.98
N LEU A 69 19.38 -4.10 -2.69
CA LEU A 69 19.37 -2.81 -3.40
C LEU A 69 20.65 -1.99 -3.19
N ASN A 70 21.41 -2.25 -2.12
CA ASN A 70 22.71 -1.61 -1.90
C ASN A 70 23.79 -2.13 -2.86
N GLU A 71 23.59 -3.30 -3.47
CA GLU A 71 24.53 -3.93 -4.40
C GLU A 71 24.26 -3.53 -5.86
N ILE A 72 23.13 -2.86 -6.10
CA ILE A 72 22.74 -2.36 -7.42
C ILE A 72 23.09 -0.88 -7.52
N GLU A 73 23.80 -0.50 -8.58
CA GLU A 73 24.13 0.89 -8.88
C GLU A 73 22.86 1.75 -9.00
N GLN A 74 22.93 2.97 -8.47
CA GLN A 74 21.87 3.96 -8.62
C GLN A 74 22.16 4.88 -9.82
N PRO A 75 21.13 5.30 -10.57
CA PRO A 75 19.71 5.10 -10.26
C PRO A 75 19.17 3.75 -10.75
N TRP A 76 18.45 3.03 -9.89
CA TRP A 76 17.91 1.67 -10.13
C TRP A 76 17.03 1.59 -11.37
N TYR A 77 16.33 2.66 -11.77
CA TYR A 77 15.51 2.64 -13.00
C TYR A 77 16.37 2.51 -14.29
N ARG A 78 17.68 2.76 -14.22
CA ARG A 78 18.66 2.52 -15.30
C ARG A 78 19.34 1.15 -15.21
N HIS A 79 19.07 0.39 -14.15
CA HIS A 79 19.64 -0.94 -13.90
C HIS A 79 18.52 -1.98 -13.71
N PRO A 80 17.69 -2.21 -14.75
CA PRO A 80 16.62 -3.21 -14.68
C PRO A 80 17.19 -4.61 -14.50
N LEU A 81 16.47 -5.46 -13.75
CA LEU A 81 16.87 -6.86 -13.58
C LEU A 81 16.49 -7.66 -14.85
N PRO A 82 17.44 -8.44 -15.43
CA PRO A 82 17.20 -9.15 -16.68
C PRO A 82 16.15 -10.27 -16.56
N ASP A 83 16.12 -10.98 -15.44
CA ASP A 83 15.21 -12.12 -15.19
C ASP A 83 14.09 -11.78 -14.21
N ALA A 84 13.61 -10.53 -14.25
CA ALA A 84 12.55 -10.08 -13.38
C ALA A 84 11.24 -10.81 -13.64
N SER A 85 10.52 -11.09 -12.55
CA SER A 85 9.25 -11.80 -12.59
C SER A 85 8.13 -10.90 -12.08
N GLN A 86 6.98 -10.92 -12.74
CA GLN A 86 5.79 -10.26 -12.21
C GLN A 86 5.20 -11.00 -11.00
N TRP A 87 5.65 -12.22 -10.72
CA TRP A 87 5.25 -13.03 -9.57
C TRP A 87 6.36 -13.06 -8.52
N GLY A 88 5.99 -13.00 -7.24
CA GLY A 88 6.93 -13.15 -6.14
C GLY A 88 6.34 -13.82 -4.88
N PRO A 89 7.19 -14.13 -3.89
CA PRO A 89 6.82 -14.81 -2.65
C PRO A 89 5.69 -14.12 -1.87
N TYR A 90 5.65 -12.79 -1.89
CA TYR A 90 4.65 -12.01 -1.17
C TYR A 90 3.61 -11.38 -2.11
N GLY A 91 3.86 -11.35 -3.42
CA GLY A 91 3.14 -10.43 -4.27
C GLY A 91 3.12 -10.73 -5.75
N GLU A 92 2.34 -9.94 -6.47
CA GLU A 92 2.28 -9.96 -7.93
C GLU A 92 2.18 -8.52 -8.46
N ILE A 93 2.75 -8.27 -9.65
CA ILE A 93 2.63 -7.02 -10.40
C ILE A 93 1.63 -7.24 -11.53
N PHE A 94 0.57 -6.44 -11.57
CA PHE A 94 -0.53 -6.57 -12.52
C PHE A 94 -0.48 -5.48 -13.59
N PRO A 95 -0.85 -5.78 -14.84
CA PRO A 95 -0.97 -4.79 -15.89
C PRO A 95 -2.32 -4.02 -15.77
N GLU A 96 -2.41 -2.88 -16.43
CA GLU A 96 -3.54 -1.94 -16.30
C GLU A 96 -4.90 -2.55 -16.69
N GLU A 97 -4.90 -3.42 -17.70
CA GLU A 97 -6.07 -4.10 -18.23
C GLU A 97 -6.76 -4.97 -17.18
N VAL A 98 -5.96 -5.60 -16.30
CA VAL A 98 -6.49 -6.39 -15.19
C VAL A 98 -7.28 -5.51 -14.24
N LEU A 99 -6.74 -4.33 -13.89
CA LEU A 99 -7.42 -3.42 -12.98
C LEU A 99 -8.66 -2.81 -13.62
N LEU A 100 -8.62 -2.41 -14.88
CA LEU A 100 -9.80 -1.90 -15.59
C LEU A 100 -10.93 -2.93 -15.65
N GLY A 101 -10.61 -4.19 -15.97
CA GLY A 101 -11.58 -5.26 -15.93
C GLY A 101 -12.14 -5.47 -14.52
N LEU A 102 -11.28 -5.47 -13.50
CA LEU A 102 -11.70 -5.63 -12.12
C LEU A 102 -12.53 -4.45 -11.60
N MET A 103 -12.21 -3.23 -12.00
CA MET A 103 -13.01 -2.05 -11.70
C MET A 103 -14.43 -2.20 -12.22
N LYS A 104 -14.60 -2.73 -13.45
CA LYS A 104 -15.94 -2.99 -13.98
C LYS A 104 -16.68 -4.10 -13.23
N LEU A 105 -15.97 -5.13 -12.76
CA LEU A 105 -16.58 -6.18 -11.92
C LEU A 105 -16.92 -5.69 -10.51
N ALA A 106 -16.13 -4.75 -9.98
CA ALA A 106 -16.33 -4.12 -8.69
C ALA A 106 -17.41 -3.03 -8.71
N ASP A 107 -17.91 -2.68 -9.89
CA ASP A 107 -18.91 -1.65 -10.11
C ASP A 107 -20.32 -2.22 -10.02
N ASP A 108 -20.90 -2.15 -8.82
CA ASP A 108 -22.27 -2.60 -8.55
C ASP A 108 -23.33 -1.52 -8.86
N PHE A 109 -22.91 -0.34 -9.36
CA PHE A 109 -23.77 0.84 -9.56
C PHE A 109 -23.74 1.37 -10.99
N ASP A 110 -23.25 0.59 -11.96
CA ASP A 110 -23.14 0.95 -13.37
C ASP A 110 -22.42 2.28 -13.64
N LEU A 111 -21.39 2.55 -12.84
CA LEU A 111 -20.55 3.75 -12.92
C LEU A 111 -19.58 3.68 -14.11
N VAL A 112 -19.13 2.49 -14.49
CA VAL A 112 -18.11 2.28 -15.52
C VAL A 112 -18.76 1.78 -16.81
N GLU A 113 -18.55 2.51 -17.91
CA GLU A 113 -18.92 2.07 -19.25
C GLU A 113 -17.66 1.78 -20.06
N ILE A 114 -17.59 0.59 -20.66
CA ILE A 114 -16.45 0.12 -21.46
C ILE A 114 -16.84 0.11 -22.93
N GLU A 115 -15.95 0.60 -23.80
CA GLU A 115 -16.13 0.53 -25.25
C GLU A 115 -16.15 -0.94 -25.72
N LYS A 116 -17.03 -1.25 -26.66
CA LYS A 116 -17.23 -2.60 -27.19
C LYS A 116 -15.93 -3.26 -27.66
N GLU A 117 -15.06 -2.49 -28.30
CA GLU A 117 -13.76 -2.94 -28.83
C GLU A 117 -12.75 -3.26 -27.72
N ALA A 118 -12.92 -2.71 -26.52
CA ALA A 118 -12.04 -2.93 -25.37
C ALA A 118 -12.44 -4.16 -24.54
N VAL A 119 -13.70 -4.59 -24.59
CA VAL A 119 -14.23 -5.71 -23.79
C VAL A 119 -13.41 -7.00 -23.94
N PRO A 120 -13.06 -7.48 -25.16
CA PRO A 120 -12.30 -8.72 -25.31
C PRO A 120 -10.92 -8.67 -24.63
N LEU A 121 -10.26 -7.51 -24.69
CA LEU A 121 -8.97 -7.29 -24.03
C LEU A 121 -9.11 -7.46 -22.51
N LEU A 122 -10.09 -6.77 -21.89
CA LEU A 122 -10.28 -6.83 -20.44
C LEU A 122 -10.69 -8.24 -19.97
N GLN A 123 -11.59 -8.90 -20.70
CA GLN A 123 -12.00 -10.28 -20.39
C GLN A 123 -10.82 -11.25 -20.46
N SER A 124 -10.00 -11.17 -21.51
CA SER A 124 -8.84 -12.05 -21.67
C SER A 124 -7.79 -11.85 -20.57
N SER A 125 -7.54 -10.60 -20.17
CA SER A 125 -6.61 -10.26 -19.09
C SER A 125 -7.08 -10.78 -17.73
N LEU A 126 -8.38 -10.70 -17.44
CA LEU A 126 -8.95 -11.27 -16.22
C LEU A 126 -8.93 -12.80 -16.21
N GLN A 127 -9.21 -13.45 -17.34
CA GLN A 127 -9.17 -14.91 -17.46
C GLN A 127 -7.76 -15.50 -17.27
N ALA A 128 -6.72 -14.71 -17.59
CA ALA A 128 -5.33 -15.09 -17.34
C ALA A 128 -5.00 -15.14 -15.83
N LEU A 129 -5.80 -14.51 -14.96
CA LEU A 129 -5.61 -14.58 -13.52
C LEU A 129 -6.00 -15.95 -12.97
N PRO A 130 -5.10 -16.66 -12.26
CA PRO A 130 -5.35 -18.02 -11.78
C PRO A 130 -6.60 -18.19 -10.91
N PHE A 131 -7.01 -17.13 -10.19
CA PHE A 131 -8.10 -17.15 -9.20
C PHE A 131 -9.41 -16.54 -9.71
N TRP A 132 -9.43 -15.99 -10.91
CA TRP A 132 -10.61 -15.30 -11.46
C TRP A 132 -11.42 -16.16 -12.43
N LYS A 133 -11.13 -17.47 -12.49
CA LYS A 133 -11.83 -18.43 -13.36
C LYS A 133 -13.31 -18.59 -13.03
N GLU A 134 -13.71 -18.33 -11.79
CA GLU A 134 -15.10 -18.46 -11.30
C GLU A 134 -15.85 -17.13 -11.28
N ALA A 135 -15.21 -16.01 -11.62
CA ALA A 135 -15.89 -14.73 -11.61
C ALA A 135 -16.91 -14.62 -12.73
N ASP A 136 -18.01 -13.93 -12.45
CA ASP A 136 -19.03 -13.63 -13.44
C ASP A 136 -18.54 -12.56 -14.43
N LEU A 137 -17.77 -13.00 -15.43
CA LEU A 137 -17.33 -12.16 -16.55
C LEU A 137 -18.51 -11.58 -17.35
N GLY A 138 -19.72 -12.12 -17.17
CA GLY A 138 -20.96 -11.57 -17.69
C GLY A 138 -21.23 -10.15 -17.20
N LYS A 139 -20.77 -9.78 -15.99
CA LYS A 139 -20.88 -8.41 -15.46
C LYS A 139 -20.12 -7.35 -16.27
N ILE A 140 -19.12 -7.73 -17.07
CA ILE A 140 -18.44 -6.79 -17.98
C ILE A 140 -19.38 -6.34 -19.11
N GLY A 141 -20.33 -7.21 -19.48
CA GLY A 141 -21.30 -6.95 -20.54
C GLY A 141 -20.69 -6.88 -21.93
N PRO A 142 -21.49 -6.56 -22.96
CA PRO A 142 -21.05 -6.46 -24.35
C PRO A 142 -20.29 -5.16 -24.67
N GLY A 143 -20.18 -4.24 -23.72
CA GLY A 143 -19.68 -2.87 -23.94
C GLY A 143 -20.68 -1.95 -24.63
N VAL A 144 -20.29 -0.71 -24.85
CA VAL A 144 -21.10 0.34 -25.48
C VAL A 144 -20.40 0.95 -26.68
N GLU A 145 -21.18 1.59 -27.56
CA GLU A 145 -20.67 2.28 -28.75
C GLU A 145 -19.92 3.56 -28.36
N THR A 146 -18.86 3.89 -29.09
CA THR A 146 -17.99 5.06 -28.84
C THR A 146 -18.76 6.38 -28.72
N ALA A 147 -19.80 6.57 -29.55
CA ALA A 147 -20.62 7.78 -29.54
C ALA A 147 -21.34 8.02 -28.19
N ARG A 148 -21.72 6.95 -27.48
CA ARG A 148 -22.34 7.05 -26.15
C ARG A 148 -21.33 7.52 -25.10
N ILE A 149 -20.09 7.03 -25.19
CA ILE A 149 -19.00 7.46 -24.32
C ILE A 149 -18.68 8.95 -24.56
N ASP A 150 -18.62 9.39 -25.81
CA ASP A 150 -18.44 10.79 -26.18
C ASP A 150 -19.51 11.70 -25.55
N GLU A 151 -20.79 11.34 -25.72
CA GLU A 151 -21.93 12.08 -25.16
C GLU A 151 -21.83 12.20 -23.62
N LYS A 152 -21.48 11.10 -22.94
CA LYS A 152 -21.32 11.06 -21.48
C LYS A 152 -20.21 11.96 -20.97
N ILE A 153 -19.10 12.06 -21.71
CA ILE A 153 -17.98 12.92 -21.34
C ILE A 153 -18.34 14.39 -21.55
N GLU A 154 -18.89 14.73 -22.71
CA GLU A 154 -19.22 16.11 -23.08
C GLU A 154 -20.35 16.70 -22.24
N SER A 155 -21.39 15.90 -21.95
CA SER A 155 -22.65 16.40 -21.38
C SER A 155 -22.86 16.03 -19.92
N SER A 156 -22.26 14.93 -19.45
CA SER A 156 -22.55 14.34 -18.13
C SER A 156 -21.36 14.39 -17.16
N GLY A 157 -20.30 15.13 -17.47
CA GLY A 157 -19.12 15.28 -16.59
C GLY A 157 -18.46 13.95 -16.21
N SER A 158 -18.55 12.97 -17.12
CA SER A 158 -17.89 11.68 -17.01
C SER A 158 -16.42 11.84 -17.36
N LEU A 159 -15.57 11.00 -16.79
CA LEU A 159 -14.13 11.00 -17.07
C LEU A 159 -13.78 9.84 -17.98
N SER A 160 -13.05 10.09 -19.06
CA SER A 160 -12.54 9.05 -19.94
C SER A 160 -11.66 8.05 -19.18
N LEU A 161 -11.64 6.80 -19.63
CA LEU A 161 -10.70 5.78 -19.18
C LEU A 161 -9.77 5.43 -20.33
N TYR A 162 -8.49 5.24 -20.04
CA TYR A 162 -7.47 4.96 -21.04
C TYR A 162 -6.75 3.66 -20.74
N CYS A 163 -6.35 2.96 -21.80
CA CYS A 163 -5.45 1.83 -21.73
C CYS A 163 -4.58 1.77 -23.00
N ARG A 164 -3.27 1.56 -22.82
CA ARG A 164 -2.29 1.55 -23.94
C ARG A 164 -2.38 2.82 -24.81
N GLY A 165 -2.58 3.97 -24.18
CA GLY A 165 -2.70 5.28 -24.86
C GLY A 165 -4.00 5.48 -25.66
N ARG A 166 -4.94 4.52 -25.62
CA ARG A 166 -6.25 4.65 -26.29
C ARG A 166 -7.34 4.80 -25.25
N ARG A 167 -8.40 5.56 -25.58
CA ARG A 167 -9.60 5.55 -24.76
C ARG A 167 -10.26 4.16 -24.85
N VAL A 168 -10.75 3.67 -23.73
CA VAL A 168 -11.39 2.35 -23.60
C VAL A 168 -12.75 2.42 -22.90
N GLY A 169 -13.19 3.60 -22.50
CA GLY A 169 -14.45 3.79 -21.80
C GLY A 169 -14.54 5.12 -21.07
N CYS A 170 -15.47 5.21 -20.12
CA CYS A 170 -15.57 6.30 -19.17
C CYS A 170 -16.09 5.83 -17.82
N ILE A 171 -15.84 6.64 -16.78
CA ILE A 171 -16.51 6.54 -15.49
C ILE A 171 -17.44 7.74 -15.30
N ASN A 172 -18.66 7.44 -14.89
CA ASN A 172 -19.74 8.37 -14.72
C ASN A 172 -19.78 8.93 -13.30
N ARG A 173 -20.36 10.12 -13.14
CA ARG A 173 -20.87 10.56 -11.83
C ARG A 173 -22.12 9.73 -11.47
N GLN A 174 -22.44 9.61 -10.18
CA GLN A 174 -23.70 8.99 -9.75
C GLN A 174 -24.79 10.04 -9.47
N HIS A 175 -24.40 11.28 -9.10
CA HIS A 175 -25.33 12.35 -8.76
C HIS A 175 -24.83 13.73 -9.23
N ASP A 176 -25.73 14.59 -9.74
CA ASP A 176 -25.36 15.92 -10.30
C ASP A 176 -24.89 16.95 -9.27
N ARG A 177 -25.47 16.91 -8.08
CA ARG A 177 -25.24 17.89 -6.99
C ARG A 177 -24.53 17.31 -5.77
N ASP A 178 -23.89 16.15 -5.88
CA ASP A 178 -23.09 15.57 -4.79
C ASP A 178 -21.61 15.60 -5.14
N ASP A 179 -20.83 16.42 -4.42
CA ASP A 179 -19.39 16.50 -4.67
C ASP A 179 -18.66 15.19 -4.36
N ASN A 180 -19.19 14.35 -3.46
CA ASN A 180 -18.59 13.06 -3.12
C ASN A 180 -18.97 11.95 -4.12
N LEU A 181 -19.94 12.19 -5.00
CA LEU A 181 -20.37 11.22 -6.03
C LEU A 181 -20.04 11.70 -7.45
N LYS A 182 -19.04 12.58 -7.57
CA LYS A 182 -18.41 12.93 -8.84
C LYS A 182 -17.60 11.75 -9.38
N ALA A 183 -17.49 11.69 -10.71
CA ALA A 183 -16.71 10.67 -11.42
C ALA A 183 -15.30 10.47 -10.85
N ALA A 184 -14.59 11.56 -10.51
CA ALA A 184 -13.24 11.49 -9.92
C ALA A 184 -13.21 10.80 -8.54
N VAL A 185 -14.16 11.11 -7.66
CA VAL A 185 -14.23 10.52 -6.31
C VAL A 185 -14.64 9.05 -6.39
N LEU A 186 -15.60 8.73 -7.27
CA LEU A 186 -16.01 7.36 -7.53
C LEU A 186 -14.88 6.54 -8.16
N MET A 187 -14.09 7.14 -9.06
CA MET A 187 -12.88 6.50 -9.63
C MET A 187 -11.89 6.14 -8.53
N GLU A 188 -11.58 7.09 -7.65
CA GLU A 188 -10.68 6.87 -6.51
C GLU A 188 -11.18 5.71 -5.62
N ASN A 189 -12.46 5.70 -5.27
CA ASN A 189 -13.07 4.64 -4.46
C ASN A 189 -13.03 3.27 -5.14
N LEU A 190 -13.33 3.19 -6.45
CA LEU A 190 -13.29 1.94 -7.20
C LEU A 190 -11.86 1.41 -7.38
N LEU A 191 -10.88 2.30 -7.59
CA LEU A 191 -9.47 1.91 -7.66
C LEU A 191 -8.99 1.31 -6.34
N ALA A 192 -9.36 1.91 -5.21
CA ALA A 192 -9.04 1.38 -3.89
C ALA A 192 -9.75 0.02 -3.64
N LYS A 193 -11.04 -0.12 -3.99
CA LYS A 193 -11.79 -1.39 -3.90
C LYS A 193 -11.12 -2.48 -4.75
N ALA A 194 -10.84 -2.20 -6.02
CA ALA A 194 -10.30 -3.18 -6.96
C ALA A 194 -8.88 -3.62 -6.58
N SER A 195 -7.98 -2.68 -6.28
CA SER A 195 -6.61 -3.02 -5.86
C SER A 195 -6.54 -3.72 -4.50
N GLY A 196 -7.39 -3.34 -3.54
CA GLY A 196 -7.54 -4.04 -2.26
C GLY A 196 -8.07 -5.47 -2.42
N THR A 197 -8.96 -5.70 -3.39
CA THR A 197 -9.46 -7.03 -3.75
C THR A 197 -8.35 -7.92 -4.31
N LEU A 198 -7.49 -7.39 -5.19
CA LEU A 198 -6.31 -8.12 -5.66
C LEU A 198 -5.40 -8.51 -4.49
N ALA A 199 -5.15 -7.59 -3.56
CA ALA A 199 -4.31 -7.84 -2.40
C ALA A 199 -4.89 -8.94 -1.49
N LEU A 200 -6.21 -8.88 -1.20
CA LEU A 200 -6.88 -9.88 -0.36
C LEU A 200 -6.96 -11.25 -1.04
N ASN A 201 -7.30 -11.33 -2.32
CA ASN A 201 -7.31 -12.62 -3.02
C ASN A 201 -5.94 -13.28 -3.08
N ASN A 202 -4.89 -12.48 -3.31
CA ASN A 202 -3.51 -12.99 -3.27
C ASN A 202 -3.13 -13.48 -1.86
N LEU A 203 -3.58 -12.79 -0.79
CA LEU A 203 -3.39 -13.23 0.59
C LEU A 203 -4.07 -14.57 0.86
N LEU A 204 -5.36 -14.71 0.53
CA LEU A 204 -6.14 -15.93 0.76
C LEU A 204 -5.51 -17.15 0.07
N LYS A 205 -5.05 -16.96 -1.18
CA LYS A 205 -4.33 -17.99 -1.94
C LYS A 205 -3.03 -18.39 -1.25
N LYS A 206 -2.19 -17.42 -0.87
CA LYS A 206 -0.89 -17.69 -0.23
C LYS A 206 -1.04 -18.34 1.14
N ALA A 207 -2.07 -17.95 1.90
CA ALA A 207 -2.39 -18.55 3.19
C ALA A 207 -3.07 -19.93 3.05
N ALA A 208 -3.53 -20.31 1.85
CA ALA A 208 -4.36 -21.48 1.60
C ALA A 208 -5.62 -21.53 2.50
N ILE A 209 -6.25 -20.37 2.74
CA ILE A 209 -7.44 -20.25 3.59
C ILE A 209 -8.66 -19.90 2.75
N PRO A 210 -9.79 -20.63 2.91
CA PRO A 210 -11.06 -20.26 2.29
C PRO A 210 -11.55 -18.89 2.76
N ALA A 211 -12.04 -18.05 1.84
CA ALA A 211 -12.56 -16.71 2.14
C ALA A 211 -13.63 -16.69 3.23
N ARG A 212 -14.48 -17.73 3.29
CA ARG A 212 -15.53 -17.91 4.32
C ARG A 212 -15.00 -18.09 5.74
N GLU A 213 -13.71 -18.34 5.93
CA GLU A 213 -13.11 -18.49 7.26
C GLU A 213 -12.59 -17.18 7.84
N ILE A 214 -12.66 -16.08 7.08
CA ILE A 214 -12.33 -14.75 7.59
C ILE A 214 -13.49 -14.24 8.43
N ASP A 215 -13.20 -13.83 9.67
CA ASP A 215 -14.23 -13.35 10.61
C ASP A 215 -14.41 -11.82 10.53
N LEU A 216 -13.31 -11.09 10.31
CA LEU A 216 -13.28 -9.63 10.30
C LEU A 216 -12.27 -9.09 9.29
N ILE A 217 -12.67 -8.04 8.56
CA ILE A 217 -11.81 -7.27 7.66
C ILE A 217 -11.67 -5.84 8.17
N LEU A 218 -10.43 -5.43 8.41
CA LEU A 218 -10.06 -4.06 8.78
C LEU A 218 -9.37 -3.40 7.59
N ASN A 219 -10.04 -2.45 6.96
CA ASN A 219 -9.45 -1.71 5.85
C ASN A 219 -8.63 -0.51 6.36
N CYS A 220 -7.45 -0.29 5.80
CA CYS A 220 -6.54 0.79 6.16
C CYS A 220 -6.19 1.71 4.98
N SER A 221 -6.93 1.63 3.86
CA SER A 221 -6.79 2.54 2.72
C SER A 221 -7.04 4.00 3.12
N GLU A 222 -6.58 4.97 2.34
CA GLU A 222 -6.77 6.40 2.63
C GLU A 222 -8.19 6.88 2.28
N GLU A 223 -8.82 6.25 1.31
CA GLU A 223 -10.02 6.74 0.59
C GLU A 223 -11.28 6.79 1.47
N ALA A 224 -11.90 7.96 1.57
CA ALA A 224 -13.10 8.16 2.38
C ALA A 224 -14.36 7.98 1.51
N VAL A 225 -14.90 6.76 1.49
CA VAL A 225 -16.12 6.45 0.73
C VAL A 225 -17.34 7.06 1.41
N GLY A 226 -18.21 7.71 0.64
CA GLY A 226 -19.36 8.41 1.20
C GLY A 226 -20.15 9.25 0.21
N ASP A 227 -21.27 9.80 0.68
CA ASP A 227 -22.06 10.82 -0.02
C ASP A 227 -22.04 12.15 0.76
N ARG A 228 -22.84 13.14 0.35
CA ARG A 228 -22.91 14.43 1.05
C ARG A 228 -23.31 14.35 2.52
N TYR A 229 -24.02 13.32 2.94
CA TYR A 229 -24.55 13.14 4.30
C TYR A 229 -23.67 12.24 5.16
N ASN A 230 -22.98 11.27 4.55
CA ASN A 230 -22.06 10.36 5.22
C ASN A 230 -20.70 10.38 4.53
N ARG A 231 -19.76 11.20 5.02
CA ARG A 231 -18.41 11.33 4.44
C ARG A 231 -17.42 10.41 5.17
N GLY A 232 -17.11 9.27 4.57
CA GLY A 232 -16.14 8.30 5.11
C GLY A 232 -16.76 7.13 5.88
N GLY A 233 -18.09 7.02 5.95
CA GLY A 233 -18.77 5.86 6.52
C GLY A 233 -19.21 4.81 5.48
N GLY A 234 -18.86 4.99 4.21
CA GLY A 234 -19.01 3.93 3.20
C GLY A 234 -17.98 2.83 3.45
N GLY A 235 -18.42 1.61 3.76
CA GLY A 235 -17.53 0.55 4.24
C GLY A 235 -16.71 -0.11 3.14
N LEU A 236 -15.49 0.37 2.90
CA LEU A 236 -14.59 -0.20 1.89
C LEU A 236 -14.13 -1.61 2.28
N ALA A 237 -13.91 -1.89 3.57
CA ALA A 237 -13.63 -3.25 4.07
C ALA A 237 -14.68 -4.27 3.61
N LYS A 238 -15.97 -3.93 3.72
CA LYS A 238 -17.07 -4.79 3.30
C LYS A 238 -17.13 -4.92 1.78
N ALA A 239 -16.96 -3.81 1.06
CA ALA A 239 -16.97 -3.82 -0.40
C ALA A 239 -15.84 -4.71 -0.98
N ILE A 240 -14.65 -4.68 -0.39
CA ILE A 240 -13.54 -5.58 -0.74
C ILE A 240 -13.89 -7.03 -0.37
N GLY A 241 -14.37 -7.27 0.86
CA GLY A 241 -14.73 -8.60 1.33
C GLY A 241 -15.81 -9.28 0.50
N GLU A 242 -16.82 -8.52 0.05
CA GLU A 242 -17.88 -8.99 -0.85
C GLU A 242 -17.29 -9.51 -2.17
N LEU A 243 -16.41 -8.72 -2.81
CA LEU A 243 -15.80 -9.10 -4.07
C LEU A 243 -14.83 -10.30 -3.94
N CYS A 244 -14.29 -10.52 -2.74
CA CYS A 244 -13.48 -11.68 -2.37
C CYS A 244 -14.30 -12.89 -1.85
N SER A 245 -15.64 -12.81 -1.82
CA SER A 245 -16.51 -13.86 -1.26
C SER A 245 -16.21 -14.21 0.21
N CYS A 246 -15.79 -13.23 1.00
CA CYS A 246 -15.64 -13.36 2.46
C CYS A 246 -17.01 -13.31 3.16
N LEU A 247 -17.91 -14.23 2.80
CA LEU A 247 -19.34 -14.18 3.15
C LEU A 247 -19.63 -14.20 4.65
N SER A 248 -18.71 -14.72 5.46
CA SER A 248 -18.84 -14.77 6.93
C SER A 248 -18.19 -13.59 7.65
N ALA A 249 -17.48 -12.72 6.92
CA ALA A 249 -16.76 -11.61 7.50
C ALA A 249 -17.68 -10.41 7.74
N THR A 250 -17.44 -9.69 8.83
CA THR A 250 -17.83 -8.28 8.95
C THR A 250 -16.61 -7.39 8.69
N GLY A 251 -16.79 -6.07 8.71
CA GLY A 251 -15.64 -5.18 8.52
C GLY A 251 -15.91 -3.71 8.78
N CYS A 252 -14.82 -2.98 9.00
CA CYS A 252 -14.82 -1.53 9.16
C CYS A 252 -13.51 -0.91 8.64
N ASP A 253 -13.54 0.40 8.46
CA ASP A 253 -12.41 1.17 7.94
C ASP A 253 -11.68 1.90 9.08
N ILE A 254 -10.35 1.79 9.10
CA ILE A 254 -9.45 2.43 10.05
C ILE A 254 -8.70 3.55 9.32
N LYS A 255 -8.93 4.79 9.75
CA LYS A 255 -8.34 5.98 9.12
C LYS A 255 -7.30 6.61 10.05
N ALA A 256 -6.04 6.51 9.66
CA ALA A 256 -4.92 7.17 10.36
C ALA A 256 -3.77 7.53 9.41
N PHE A 257 -4.09 7.90 8.16
CA PHE A 257 -3.11 8.24 7.13
C PHE A 257 -2.02 7.16 7.01
N CYS A 258 -0.73 7.52 6.92
CA CYS A 258 0.37 6.57 6.86
C CYS A 258 0.47 5.61 8.07
N THR A 259 -0.13 5.96 9.22
CA THR A 259 -0.17 5.08 10.41
C THR A 259 -1.33 4.07 10.36
N GLY A 260 -2.26 4.21 9.40
CA GLY A 260 -3.45 3.36 9.23
C GLY A 260 -3.19 1.86 9.33
N PRO A 261 -2.20 1.31 8.60
CA PRO A 261 -1.90 -0.12 8.66
C PRO A 261 -1.48 -0.60 10.05
N LEU A 262 -0.72 0.22 10.79
CA LEU A 262 -0.27 -0.12 12.14
C LEU A 262 -1.42 -0.10 13.15
N TYR A 263 -2.34 0.86 13.04
CA TYR A 263 -3.56 0.86 13.87
C TYR A 263 -4.46 -0.34 13.56
N ALA A 264 -4.66 -0.66 12.28
CA ALA A 264 -5.46 -1.81 11.88
C ALA A 264 -4.84 -3.13 12.40
N LEU A 265 -3.51 -3.28 12.32
CA LEU A 265 -2.80 -4.41 12.91
C LEU A 265 -2.92 -4.45 14.43
N LEU A 266 -2.74 -3.31 15.13
CA LEU A 266 -2.91 -3.24 16.58
C LEU A 266 -4.31 -3.70 17.02
N PHE A 267 -5.35 -3.26 16.32
CA PHE A 267 -6.72 -3.70 16.59
C PHE A 267 -6.90 -5.19 16.30
N ALA A 268 -6.40 -5.68 15.17
CA ALA A 268 -6.42 -7.11 14.86
C ALA A 268 -5.74 -7.94 15.96
N PHE A 269 -4.56 -7.53 16.44
CA PHE A 269 -3.85 -8.23 17.51
C PHE A 269 -4.65 -8.26 18.81
N GLY A 270 -5.24 -7.12 19.22
CA GLY A 270 -6.06 -7.06 20.43
C GLY A 270 -7.33 -7.92 20.33
N LEU A 271 -7.97 -7.91 19.17
CA LEU A 271 -9.18 -8.68 18.90
C LEU A 271 -8.92 -10.19 18.89
N VAL A 272 -7.80 -10.64 18.29
CA VAL A 272 -7.38 -12.03 18.36
C VAL A 272 -6.96 -12.41 19.78
N LYS A 273 -6.15 -11.58 20.45
CA LYS A 273 -5.68 -11.84 21.82
C LYS A 273 -6.83 -11.98 22.82
N SER A 274 -7.91 -11.22 22.63
CA SER A 274 -9.12 -11.27 23.47
C SER A 274 -10.04 -12.45 23.18
N GLY A 275 -9.82 -13.18 22.07
CA GLY A 275 -10.68 -14.28 21.63
C GLY A 275 -12.00 -13.85 20.98
N LEU A 276 -12.17 -12.56 20.66
CA LEU A 276 -13.36 -12.07 19.97
C LEU A 276 -13.43 -12.53 18.51
N TYR A 277 -12.26 -12.66 17.87
CA TYR A 277 -12.11 -13.10 16.49
C TYR A 277 -10.89 -14.04 16.38
N ARG A 278 -10.90 -14.98 15.43
CA ARG A 278 -9.77 -15.91 15.24
C ARG A 278 -8.94 -15.55 14.03
N LYS A 279 -9.58 -15.11 12.94
CA LYS A 279 -8.94 -14.73 11.68
C LYS A 279 -9.37 -13.32 11.29
N VAL A 280 -8.46 -12.38 11.49
CA VAL A 280 -8.66 -10.97 11.14
C VAL A 280 -7.76 -10.62 9.96
N VAL A 281 -8.35 -10.10 8.91
CA VAL A 281 -7.62 -9.55 7.76
C VAL A 281 -7.45 -8.06 7.94
N VAL A 282 -6.24 -7.56 7.73
CA VAL A 282 -5.98 -6.14 7.50
C VAL A 282 -5.73 -5.96 6.01
N VAL A 283 -6.39 -5.00 5.36
CA VAL A 283 -6.28 -4.79 3.89
C VAL A 283 -6.21 -3.30 3.55
N GLY A 284 -5.44 -2.93 2.53
CA GLY A 284 -5.38 -1.57 1.97
C GLY A 284 -5.23 -1.62 0.45
N GLY A 285 -6.04 -0.84 -0.25
CA GLY A 285 -5.95 -0.63 -1.70
C GLY A 285 -5.25 0.69 -2.04
N GLY A 286 -4.85 0.86 -3.30
CA GLY A 286 -4.06 2.00 -3.75
C GLY A 286 -4.83 3.32 -3.80
N SER A 287 -4.05 4.41 -3.78
CA SER A 287 -4.58 5.78 -3.71
C SER A 287 -4.33 6.55 -5.00
N LEU A 288 -5.42 6.89 -5.70
CA LEU A 288 -5.39 7.65 -6.95
C LEU A 288 -4.67 8.99 -6.78
N ALA A 289 -4.95 9.69 -5.69
CA ALA A 289 -4.37 11.00 -5.39
C ALA A 289 -2.83 10.99 -5.40
N LYS A 290 -2.19 9.83 -5.16
CA LYS A 290 -0.73 9.70 -5.09
C LYS A 290 -0.07 9.35 -6.43
N LEU A 291 -0.84 9.01 -7.46
CA LEU A 291 -0.27 8.77 -8.79
C LEU A 291 0.37 10.05 -9.33
N GLY A 292 1.61 9.91 -9.80
CA GLY A 292 2.43 11.02 -10.28
C GLY A 292 2.60 12.18 -9.28
N MET A 293 2.46 11.97 -7.97
CA MET A 293 2.46 13.08 -6.99
C MET A 293 3.71 13.96 -7.07
N LYS A 294 4.87 13.39 -7.44
CA LYS A 294 6.17 14.04 -7.58
C LYS A 294 6.66 14.08 -9.03
N PHE A 295 5.78 13.89 -10.02
CA PHE A 295 6.16 13.74 -11.43
C PHE A 295 7.03 14.91 -11.96
N GLN A 296 6.82 16.14 -11.49
CA GLN A 296 7.63 17.30 -11.92
C GLN A 296 9.11 17.14 -11.57
N GLY A 297 9.41 16.54 -10.41
CA GLY A 297 10.79 16.22 -10.01
C GLY A 297 11.42 15.16 -10.93
N HIS A 298 10.63 14.20 -11.41
CA HIS A 298 11.08 13.21 -12.39
C HIS A 298 11.33 13.85 -13.76
N VAL A 299 10.33 14.55 -14.30
CA VAL A 299 10.38 15.20 -15.62
C VAL A 299 11.52 16.23 -15.72
N SER A 300 11.72 17.07 -14.70
CA SER A 300 12.80 18.08 -14.70
C SER A 300 14.21 17.48 -14.72
N ARG A 301 14.33 16.17 -14.46
CA ARG A 301 15.59 15.41 -14.45
C ARG A 301 15.63 14.33 -15.53
N ASP A 302 14.70 14.37 -16.48
CA ASP A 302 14.58 13.36 -17.55
C ASP A 302 14.49 11.93 -17.00
N MET A 303 13.73 11.77 -15.91
CA MET A 303 13.46 10.48 -15.27
C MET A 303 12.06 9.98 -15.64
N PRO A 304 11.87 8.65 -15.77
CA PRO A 304 10.52 8.10 -15.88
C PRO A 304 9.70 8.44 -14.64
N ILE A 305 8.37 8.53 -14.80
CA ILE A 305 7.45 8.70 -13.68
C ILE A 305 7.36 7.38 -12.93
N LEU A 306 8.02 7.30 -11.77
CA LEU A 306 8.04 6.09 -10.94
C LEU A 306 6.76 5.86 -10.12
N GLU A 307 5.85 6.84 -10.10
CA GLU A 307 4.57 6.83 -9.38
C GLU A 307 3.38 6.53 -10.33
N ASP A 308 3.60 5.65 -11.31
CA ASP A 308 2.60 5.10 -12.24
C ASP A 308 2.07 3.72 -11.80
N VAL A 309 2.19 3.41 -10.50
CA VAL A 309 1.72 2.16 -9.89
C VAL A 309 0.78 2.42 -8.71
N LEU A 310 -0.29 1.65 -8.61
CA LEU A 310 -1.09 1.51 -7.40
C LEU A 310 -0.56 0.36 -6.56
N GLY A 311 -0.41 0.58 -5.26
CA GLY A 311 0.01 -0.46 -4.32
C GLY A 311 -1.17 -0.97 -3.52
N GLY A 312 -1.23 -2.27 -3.27
CA GLY A 312 -2.17 -2.86 -2.32
C GLY A 312 -1.44 -3.78 -1.32
N ILE A 313 -1.95 -3.84 -0.10
CA ILE A 313 -1.42 -4.69 0.97
C ILE A 313 -2.54 -5.49 1.63
N ALA A 314 -2.22 -6.70 2.08
CA ALA A 314 -3.09 -7.43 2.98
C ALA A 314 -2.29 -8.31 3.95
N PHE A 315 -2.78 -8.46 5.17
CA PHE A 315 -2.17 -9.25 6.24
C PHE A 315 -3.21 -10.11 6.92
N LEU A 316 -2.83 -11.35 7.22
CA LEU A 316 -3.65 -12.25 8.01
C LEU A 316 -3.10 -12.32 9.44
N VAL A 317 -3.94 -11.95 10.40
CA VAL A 317 -3.67 -12.05 11.82
C VAL A 317 -4.46 -13.21 12.40
N THR A 318 -3.77 -14.13 13.06
CA THR A 318 -4.37 -15.33 13.66
C THR A 318 -3.87 -15.55 15.08
N GLU A 319 -4.50 -16.50 15.76
CA GLU A 319 -3.95 -17.11 16.98
C GLU A 319 -2.56 -17.72 16.71
N ASN A 320 -1.77 -17.88 17.78
CA ASN A 320 -0.44 -18.50 17.72
C ASN A 320 -0.51 -19.88 17.06
N ASP A 321 0.18 -20.03 15.95
CA ASP A 321 0.34 -21.27 15.19
C ASP A 321 1.60 -22.08 15.59
N GLY A 322 2.42 -21.54 16.50
CA GLY A 322 3.69 -22.13 16.95
C GLY A 322 4.89 -21.84 16.05
N GLU A 323 4.68 -21.20 14.90
CA GLU A 323 5.72 -21.01 13.88
C GLU A 323 5.91 -19.53 13.51
N SER A 324 4.83 -18.81 13.31
CA SER A 324 4.85 -17.43 12.83
C SER A 324 5.27 -16.48 13.97
N PRO A 325 6.03 -15.41 13.68
CA PRO A 325 6.53 -14.50 14.72
C PRO A 325 5.42 -13.94 15.60
N ILE A 326 5.67 -13.89 16.90
CA ILE A 326 4.74 -13.33 17.87
C ILE A 326 4.87 -11.81 17.93
N VAL A 327 3.76 -11.14 18.20
CA VAL A 327 3.75 -9.70 18.44
C VAL A 327 3.93 -9.41 19.93
N ARG A 328 4.91 -8.58 20.28
CA ARG A 328 5.13 -8.13 21.67
C ARG A 328 4.18 -7.02 22.06
N LEU A 329 2.98 -7.39 22.53
CA LEU A 329 1.93 -6.46 22.94
C LEU A 329 2.28 -5.63 24.20
N ASP A 330 3.22 -6.09 25.01
CA ASP A 330 3.78 -5.36 26.15
C ASP A 330 4.71 -4.21 25.71
N GLY A 331 5.15 -4.25 24.44
CA GLY A 331 6.07 -3.30 23.82
C GLY A 331 5.44 -2.36 22.80
N ILE A 332 4.13 -2.08 22.86
CA ILE A 332 3.50 -1.13 21.93
C ILE A 332 3.97 0.31 22.24
N GLY A 333 4.54 0.96 21.23
CA GLY A 333 4.84 2.39 21.23
C GLY A 333 3.68 3.19 20.64
N LYS A 334 3.40 4.36 21.22
CA LYS A 334 2.34 5.26 20.76
C LYS A 334 2.78 6.71 20.92
N HIS A 335 2.35 7.56 20.00
CA HIS A 335 2.50 9.01 20.14
C HIS A 335 1.30 9.57 20.92
N ASP A 336 1.56 10.15 22.09
CA ASP A 336 0.50 10.70 22.93
C ASP A 336 -0.02 12.02 22.35
N ILE A 337 -1.32 12.31 22.50
CA ILE A 337 -1.92 13.59 22.07
C ILE A 337 -1.19 14.80 22.67
N GLY A 338 -0.74 14.67 23.93
CA GLY A 338 0.02 15.71 24.64
C GLY A 338 1.53 15.70 24.38
N ALA A 339 2.04 14.82 23.50
CA ALA A 339 3.46 14.75 23.21
C ALA A 339 3.93 15.84 22.24
N GLY A 340 5.17 16.29 22.41
CA GLY A 340 5.82 17.17 21.44
C GLY A 340 5.94 16.53 20.04
N SER A 341 5.94 17.38 19.02
CA SER A 341 5.99 16.98 17.61
C SER A 341 7.41 16.94 17.02
N SER A 342 8.46 17.13 17.84
CA SER A 342 9.83 17.01 17.35
C SER A 342 10.11 15.57 16.93
N GLN A 343 10.87 15.41 15.85
CA GLN A 343 11.20 14.09 15.29
C GLN A 343 11.89 13.19 16.32
N GLN A 344 12.77 13.76 17.14
CA GLN A 344 13.42 13.07 18.25
C GLN A 344 12.39 12.58 19.28
N ASN A 345 11.49 13.44 19.78
CA ASN A 345 10.51 13.06 20.80
C ASN A 345 9.55 11.97 20.28
N ILE A 346 9.16 12.05 19.01
CA ILE A 346 8.34 10.99 18.38
C ILE A 346 9.10 9.66 18.42
N LEU A 347 10.36 9.62 17.99
CA LEU A 347 11.14 8.38 18.00
C LEU A 347 11.48 7.90 19.43
N GLU A 348 11.65 8.78 20.41
CA GLU A 348 11.78 8.36 21.82
C GLU A 348 10.51 7.62 22.30
N LEU A 349 9.33 8.13 21.96
CA LEU A 349 8.04 7.50 22.29
C LEU A 349 7.79 6.20 21.54
N LEU A 350 8.17 6.15 20.27
CA LEU A 350 7.92 5.00 19.39
C LEU A 350 9.03 3.96 19.41
N VAL A 351 10.24 4.27 19.89
CA VAL A 351 11.37 3.33 19.90
C VAL A 351 11.89 3.10 21.31
N LEU A 352 12.30 4.16 22.02
CA LEU A 352 12.95 3.98 23.32
C LEU A 352 12.00 3.46 24.38
N LYS A 353 10.87 4.14 24.62
CA LYS A 353 9.92 3.75 25.66
C LYS A 353 9.40 2.31 25.52
N PRO A 354 8.99 1.83 24.33
CA PRO A 354 8.57 0.44 24.19
C PRO A 354 9.72 -0.56 24.42
N LEU A 355 10.94 -0.27 23.95
CA LEU A 355 12.09 -1.13 24.23
C LEU A 355 12.45 -1.17 25.72
N ASP A 356 12.38 -0.04 26.42
CA ASP A 356 12.58 0.04 27.87
C ASP A 356 11.58 -0.83 28.65
N LYS A 357 10.30 -0.81 28.27
CA LYS A 357 9.28 -1.68 28.87
C LYS A 357 9.61 -3.16 28.71
N MET A 358 10.22 -3.53 27.60
CA MET A 358 10.66 -4.90 27.31
C MET A 358 12.06 -5.22 27.86
N GLY A 359 12.75 -4.26 28.49
CA GLY A 359 14.12 -4.42 28.95
C GLY A 359 15.15 -4.61 27.82
N LYS A 360 14.85 -4.14 26.61
CA LYS A 360 15.71 -4.26 25.42
C LYS A 360 16.43 -2.95 25.11
N LYS A 361 17.62 -3.06 24.52
CA LYS A 361 18.42 -1.99 23.93
C LYS A 361 18.01 -1.74 22.48
N ILE A 362 18.33 -0.55 21.94
CA ILE A 362 18.17 -0.28 20.50
C ILE A 362 19.03 -1.27 19.68
N THR A 363 20.26 -1.48 20.13
CA THR A 363 21.24 -2.35 19.45
C THR A 363 20.89 -3.85 19.48
N GLU A 364 19.90 -4.27 20.25
CA GLU A 364 19.42 -5.66 20.34
C GLU A 364 18.28 -5.97 19.35
N VAL A 365 17.68 -4.96 18.72
CA VAL A 365 16.70 -5.15 17.65
C VAL A 365 17.44 -5.38 16.34
N ASP A 366 17.15 -6.46 15.60
CA ASP A 366 17.95 -6.78 14.41
C ASP A 366 17.69 -5.82 13.26
N LYS A 367 16.42 -5.48 13.00
CA LYS A 367 16.02 -4.53 11.95
C LYS A 367 14.92 -3.58 12.41
N TYR A 368 14.97 -2.35 11.90
CA TYR A 368 13.89 -1.36 12.01
C TYR A 368 13.21 -1.17 10.67
N ALA A 369 11.91 -1.44 10.60
CA ALA A 369 11.07 -1.03 9.49
C ALA A 369 10.44 0.33 9.84
N VAL A 370 10.82 1.36 9.07
CA VAL A 370 10.36 2.76 9.23
C VAL A 370 9.50 3.14 8.02
N GLU A 371 9.30 4.41 7.70
CA GLU A 371 8.71 4.76 6.41
C GLU A 371 9.65 4.40 5.24
N LEU A 372 9.32 3.34 4.50
CA LEU A 372 10.14 2.70 3.47
C LEU A 372 9.99 3.34 2.08
N GLN A 373 9.73 4.65 2.03
CA GLN A 373 9.57 5.38 0.76
C GLN A 373 10.82 5.23 -0.11
N ASN A 374 10.62 4.91 -1.38
CA ASN A 374 11.70 4.77 -2.35
C ASN A 374 12.43 6.12 -2.56
N PRO A 375 13.74 6.20 -2.28
CA PRO A 375 14.50 7.44 -2.40
C PRO A 375 14.58 8.00 -3.82
N GLU A 376 14.48 7.17 -4.87
CA GLU A 376 14.46 7.66 -6.27
C GLU A 376 13.23 8.51 -6.56
N VAL A 377 12.11 8.18 -5.91
CA VAL A 377 10.86 8.92 -5.99
C VAL A 377 10.93 10.20 -5.14
N THR A 378 11.49 10.09 -3.93
CA THR A 378 11.38 11.17 -2.94
C THR A 378 12.46 12.24 -3.07
N VAL A 379 13.68 11.88 -3.48
CA VAL A 379 14.81 12.82 -3.59
C VAL A 379 14.61 13.76 -4.78
N SER A 380 14.18 13.25 -5.92
CA SER A 380 13.90 14.03 -7.13
C SER A 380 12.82 15.10 -6.89
N GLY A 381 11.79 14.77 -6.09
CA GLY A 381 10.75 15.67 -5.62
C GLY A 381 11.07 16.49 -4.36
N GLY A 382 12.33 16.51 -3.91
CA GLY A 382 12.80 17.39 -2.82
C GLY A 382 12.47 16.94 -1.39
N SER A 383 11.92 15.74 -1.20
CA SER A 383 11.61 15.20 0.15
C SER A 383 12.79 14.47 0.81
N GLY A 384 13.91 14.28 0.10
CA GLY A 384 15.10 13.59 0.61
C GLY A 384 14.92 12.08 0.78
N ASN A 385 15.92 11.41 1.37
CA ASN A 385 15.88 9.97 1.67
C ASN A 385 15.30 9.74 3.07
N VAL A 386 14.00 9.45 3.11
CA VAL A 386 13.21 9.30 4.35
C VAL A 386 13.67 8.12 5.21
N PRO A 387 13.85 6.88 4.68
CA PRO A 387 14.37 5.77 5.48
C PRO A 387 15.74 6.09 6.11
N LEU A 388 16.70 6.60 5.31
CA LEU A 388 18.04 6.91 5.79
C LEU A 388 18.04 7.95 6.93
N ALA A 389 17.20 8.99 6.81
CA ALA A 389 17.03 9.99 7.85
C ALA A 389 16.54 9.36 9.16
N ASN A 390 15.54 8.47 9.08
CA ASN A 390 15.03 7.74 10.25
C ASN A 390 16.09 6.86 10.91
N TYR A 391 16.84 6.07 10.14
CA TYR A 391 17.87 5.20 10.71
C TYR A 391 18.98 5.99 11.41
N ARG A 392 19.37 7.14 10.85
CA ARG A 392 20.33 8.05 11.50
C ARG A 392 19.79 8.60 12.81
N MET A 393 18.50 8.93 12.89
CA MET A 393 17.88 9.41 14.13
C MET A 393 17.81 8.31 15.19
N ILE A 394 17.42 7.08 14.82
CA ILE A 394 17.41 5.94 15.75
C ILE A 394 18.84 5.64 16.24
N GLY A 395 19.84 5.64 15.36
CA GLY A 395 21.25 5.52 15.75
C GLY A 395 21.70 6.67 16.66
N GLY A 396 21.20 7.88 16.45
CA GLY A 396 21.40 9.02 17.35
C GLY A 396 20.82 8.78 18.75
N LEU A 397 19.64 8.18 18.87
CA LEU A 397 19.07 7.78 20.16
C LEU A 397 19.94 6.72 20.86
N ALA A 398 20.52 5.78 20.11
CA ALA A 398 21.45 4.78 20.67
C ALA A 398 22.74 5.44 21.20
N VAL A 399 23.22 6.50 20.55
CA VAL A 399 24.34 7.32 21.06
C VAL A 399 23.96 8.01 22.36
N LEU A 400 22.76 8.60 22.45
CA LEU A 400 22.28 9.25 23.67
C LEU A 400 22.17 8.24 24.84
N ARG A 401 21.82 6.99 24.55
CA ARG A 401 21.81 5.89 25.52
C ARG A 401 23.16 5.28 25.81
N LYS A 402 24.24 5.77 25.18
CA LYS A 402 25.60 5.21 25.29
C LYS A 402 25.67 3.73 24.90
N GLU A 403 24.78 3.26 24.02
CA GLU A 403 24.83 1.91 23.46
C GLU A 403 25.85 1.81 22.32
N ILE A 404 26.03 2.90 21.58
CA ILE A 404 27.04 3.07 20.53
C ILE A 404 27.67 4.47 20.64
N THR A 405 28.74 4.71 19.89
CA THR A 405 29.39 6.01 19.75
C THR A 405 28.95 6.73 18.46
N ARG A 406 29.13 8.06 18.40
CA ARG A 406 28.73 8.86 17.23
C ARG A 406 29.33 8.39 15.89
N PRO A 407 30.61 7.96 15.81
CA PRO A 407 31.17 7.39 14.59
C PRO A 407 30.50 6.08 14.13
N GLU A 408 29.83 5.36 15.02
CA GLU A 408 29.21 4.06 14.70
C GLU A 408 27.82 4.17 14.07
N ILE A 409 27.24 5.38 13.95
CA ILE A 409 25.92 5.59 13.33
C ILE A 409 25.87 5.04 11.90
N GLY A 410 26.96 5.16 11.12
CA GLY A 410 27.00 4.60 9.76
C GLY A 410 26.86 3.08 9.75
N ARG A 411 27.58 2.39 10.65
CA ARG A 411 27.48 0.94 10.84
C ARG A 411 26.11 0.53 11.38
N PHE A 412 25.52 1.34 12.26
CA PHE A 412 24.15 1.13 12.75
C PHE A 412 23.14 1.15 11.61
N VAL A 413 23.20 2.15 10.72
CA VAL A 413 22.32 2.25 9.56
C VAL A 413 22.44 1.03 8.65
N GLN A 414 23.67 0.59 8.35
CA GLN A 414 23.90 -0.58 7.50
C GLN A 414 23.38 -1.87 8.13
N LYS A 415 23.60 -2.06 9.43
CA LYS A 415 23.20 -3.29 10.13
C LYS A 415 21.69 -3.33 10.37
N HIS A 416 21.13 -2.28 10.96
CA HIS A 416 19.77 -2.26 11.49
C HIS A 416 18.74 -1.58 10.57
N GLY A 417 19.19 -0.85 9.55
CA GLY A 417 18.32 -0.25 8.53
C GLY A 417 18.25 -1.06 7.25
N MET A 418 17.59 -0.49 6.24
CA MET A 418 17.53 -1.02 4.87
C MET A 418 17.18 0.10 3.87
N PRO A 419 17.44 -0.04 2.56
CA PRO A 419 16.96 0.91 1.56
C PRO A 419 15.43 0.99 1.52
N GLY A 420 14.90 2.17 1.23
CA GLY A 420 13.47 2.32 0.91
C GLY A 420 13.18 1.80 -0.50
N PHE A 421 12.06 1.13 -0.66
CA PHE A 421 11.69 0.49 -1.93
C PHE A 421 10.22 0.69 -2.31
N CYS A 422 9.40 1.26 -1.42
CA CYS A 422 7.97 1.33 -1.61
C CYS A 422 7.56 2.50 -2.50
N PRO A 423 6.56 2.32 -3.40
CA PRO A 423 6.00 3.42 -4.18
C PRO A 423 5.23 4.38 -3.29
N THR A 424 5.15 5.66 -3.64
CA THR A 424 4.40 6.64 -2.86
C THR A 424 2.89 6.37 -2.95
N GLN A 425 2.35 5.59 -2.02
CA GLN A 425 0.92 5.23 -1.91
C GLN A 425 0.45 5.41 -0.46
N GLY A 426 0.84 6.55 0.13
CA GLY A 426 0.64 7.01 1.52
C GLY A 426 0.67 5.96 2.63
N HIS A 427 -0.37 5.16 2.85
CA HIS A 427 -0.36 4.04 3.80
C HIS A 427 0.57 2.88 3.41
N ILE A 428 0.87 2.66 2.13
CA ILE A 428 1.74 1.55 1.69
C ILE A 428 3.21 1.75 2.14
N PRO A 429 3.87 2.92 1.95
CA PRO A 429 5.24 3.14 2.46
C PRO A 429 5.40 3.17 3.97
N ALA A 430 4.36 2.88 4.75
CA ALA A 430 4.53 2.59 6.16
C ALA A 430 5.54 1.43 6.37
N ALA A 431 5.79 1.04 7.62
CA ALA A 431 6.73 -0.04 7.92
C ALA A 431 6.32 -1.43 7.37
N VAL A 432 5.04 -1.63 7.04
CA VAL A 432 4.41 -2.94 6.82
C VAL A 432 4.82 -3.71 5.55
N PRO A 433 5.38 -3.12 4.48
CA PRO A 433 5.91 -3.88 3.34
C PRO A 433 7.14 -4.74 3.67
N PHE A 434 7.75 -4.55 4.84
CA PHE A 434 8.81 -5.44 5.32
C PHE A 434 8.30 -6.66 6.09
N LEU A 435 6.99 -6.77 6.38
CA LEU A 435 6.45 -7.88 7.20
C LEU A 435 6.74 -9.26 6.62
N GLY A 436 6.50 -9.48 5.32
CA GLY A 436 6.79 -10.77 4.67
C GLY A 436 8.27 -11.15 4.77
N HIS A 437 9.15 -10.20 4.44
CA HIS A 437 10.61 -10.35 4.57
C HIS A 437 11.03 -10.67 6.02
N ALA A 438 10.45 -9.97 7.00
CA ALA A 438 10.72 -10.19 8.42
C ALA A 438 10.25 -11.56 8.89
N ILE A 439 9.05 -11.99 8.49
CA ILE A 439 8.50 -13.30 8.86
C ILE A 439 9.41 -14.42 8.36
N ASP A 440 9.77 -14.39 7.08
CA ASP A 440 10.61 -15.43 6.50
C ASP A 440 12.02 -15.44 7.11
N ALA A 441 12.62 -14.26 7.31
CA ALA A 441 13.93 -14.13 7.92
C ALA A 441 13.93 -14.62 9.38
N ILE A 442 12.86 -14.38 10.15
CA ILE A 442 12.72 -14.92 11.51
C ILE A 442 12.53 -16.44 11.48
N LYS A 443 11.70 -16.96 10.55
CA LYS A 443 11.48 -18.41 10.40
C LYS A 443 12.76 -19.16 10.00
N ARG A 444 13.59 -18.58 9.11
CA ARG A 444 14.91 -19.13 8.76
C ARG A 444 15.95 -18.96 9.86
N GLY A 445 15.69 -18.06 10.80
CA GLY A 445 16.57 -17.75 11.92
C GLY A 445 17.65 -16.71 11.64
N ASP A 446 17.54 -16.01 10.50
CA ASP A 446 18.42 -14.89 10.10
C ASP A 446 18.19 -13.66 10.99
N LEU A 447 16.96 -13.47 11.48
CA LEU A 447 16.56 -12.42 12.40
C LEU A 447 15.89 -13.02 13.65
N ASN A 448 15.97 -12.32 14.77
CA ASN A 448 15.27 -12.66 16.01
C ASN A 448 14.17 -11.65 16.33
N SER A 449 14.38 -10.37 15.99
CA SER A 449 13.39 -9.33 16.25
C SER A 449 13.43 -8.19 15.24
N VAL A 450 12.24 -7.69 14.90
CA VAL A 450 12.06 -6.58 13.96
C VAL A 450 11.05 -5.60 14.52
N MET A 451 11.41 -4.32 14.57
CA MET A 451 10.53 -3.27 15.06
C MET A 451 9.92 -2.48 13.91
N PHE A 452 8.60 -2.36 13.91
CA PHE A 452 7.82 -1.65 12.90
C PHE A 452 7.37 -0.31 13.48
N ILE A 453 7.66 0.79 12.77
CA ILE A 453 7.42 2.16 13.21
C ILE A 453 6.75 2.92 12.08
N ALA A 454 5.55 3.45 12.32
CA ALA A 454 4.89 4.34 11.37
C ALA A 454 4.52 5.67 12.04
N ARG A 455 4.50 6.72 11.22
CA ARG A 455 4.15 8.08 11.65
C ARG A 455 3.20 8.69 10.64
N GLY A 456 2.30 9.52 11.14
CA GLY A 456 1.25 10.17 10.36
C GLY A 456 1.31 11.69 10.49
N SER A 457 1.20 12.37 9.36
CA SER A 457 1.12 13.84 9.29
C SER A 457 -0.33 14.32 9.31
N LEU A 458 -1.01 14.21 10.46
CA LEU A 458 -2.44 14.54 10.58
C LEU A 458 -2.76 16.00 10.24
N PHE A 459 -1.78 16.90 10.37
CA PHE A 459 -1.93 18.33 10.05
C PHE A 459 -2.34 18.63 8.62
N LEU A 460 -2.15 17.70 7.69
CA LEU A 460 -2.60 17.83 6.30
C LEU A 460 -4.12 17.89 6.20
N GLY A 461 -4.84 17.20 7.09
CA GLY A 461 -6.31 17.21 7.14
C GLY A 461 -6.92 18.48 7.72
N ARG A 462 -6.09 19.44 8.20
CA ARG A 462 -6.50 20.73 8.77
C ARG A 462 -7.41 20.66 10.01
N MET A 463 -7.52 19.50 10.66
CA MET A 463 -8.28 19.33 11.91
C MET A 463 -7.43 19.46 13.18
N THR A 464 -6.11 19.29 13.06
CA THR A 464 -5.14 19.37 14.17
C THR A 464 -3.77 19.79 13.63
N GLN A 465 -2.83 20.20 14.49
CA GLN A 465 -1.42 20.39 14.12
C GLN A 465 -0.53 19.21 14.57
N LEU A 466 -1.15 18.19 15.17
CA LEU A 466 -0.43 17.05 15.73
C LEU A 466 0.14 16.14 14.64
N SER A 467 1.22 15.47 15.00
CA SER A 467 1.66 14.24 14.33
C SER A 467 1.02 13.05 15.04
N ASP A 468 1.06 11.89 14.39
CA ASP A 468 0.63 10.63 14.95
C ASP A 468 1.74 9.59 14.77
N GLY A 469 1.67 8.50 15.51
CA GLY A 469 2.57 7.38 15.32
C GLY A 469 2.33 6.22 16.25
N LEU A 470 2.71 5.04 15.75
CA LEU A 470 2.57 3.78 16.43
C LEU A 470 3.78 2.89 16.13
N SER A 471 4.10 1.98 17.04
CA SER A 471 5.08 0.94 16.78
C SER A 471 4.77 -0.36 17.52
N PHE A 472 5.27 -1.45 16.96
CA PHE A 472 5.26 -2.77 17.59
C PHE A 472 6.53 -3.55 17.24
N LEU A 473 6.83 -4.58 18.02
CA LEU A 473 7.96 -5.48 17.81
C LEU A 473 7.45 -6.89 17.47
N LEU A 474 7.98 -7.45 16.38
CA LEU A 474 7.90 -8.89 16.11
C LEU A 474 9.11 -9.59 16.73
N GLU A 475 8.87 -10.77 17.30
CA GLU A 475 9.92 -11.61 17.87
C GLU A 475 9.71 -13.07 17.48
N ARG A 476 10.81 -13.82 17.43
CA ARG A 476 10.78 -15.26 17.16
C ARG A 476 9.78 -15.97 18.08
N ASN A 477 8.97 -16.84 17.48
CA ASN A 477 8.02 -17.66 18.21
C ASN A 477 8.77 -18.72 19.04
N PRO A 478 8.53 -18.82 20.36
CA PRO A 478 9.11 -19.89 21.18
C PRO A 478 8.46 -21.27 20.96
N GLY A 479 7.46 -21.37 20.09
CA GLY A 479 6.63 -22.56 19.90
C GLY A 479 5.35 -22.53 20.75
N LEU A 480 4.49 -23.51 20.55
CA LEU A 480 3.33 -23.72 21.41
C LEU A 480 3.81 -24.19 22.79
N LYS A 481 3.37 -23.51 23.85
CA LYS A 481 3.55 -24.01 25.22
C LYS A 481 2.55 -25.15 25.44
N GLU A 482 3.02 -26.28 25.96
CA GLU A 482 2.18 -27.42 26.38
C GLU A 482 1.06 -27.01 27.35
#